data_AF-A0A7V9UAX9-F1
#
_entry.id   AF-A0A7V9UAX9-F1
#
_cell.length_a   1.000
_cell.length_b   1.000
_cell.length_c   1.000
_cell.angle_alpha   90.00
_cell.angle_beta   90.00
_cell.angle_gamma   90.00
#
_symmetry.space_group_name_H-M   'P 1'
#
loop_
_entity.id
_entity.type
_entity.pdbx_description
1 polymer ?
#
loop_
_entity_poly.entity_id
_entity_poly.type
_entity_poly.pdbx_seq_one_letter_code
_entity_poly.pdbx_strand_id
1 'polypeptide(L)'
;MSRTLCAVVAVSLAFVFGGTAGGSPLAERTVRTDRREPNLALMRFTEQLAALGVPPSFLDDFLAEQRMTGTFSYSLPAGDLNGDGSEDIFGTTIEYEVTFDDTLFLLTGIEMSGRSEVSALSGRSGKVLWQRDYDDFTVPVPATVGRNHRVGALLIGGLDTLVGPVNDRYLQIEALVGSRPNRLWSVSYRSQIVQQGLTYVAHNVPLSLGLFDGLPGGADDLLVGVGEVASAGVSYVVSSQAHVIDGRSGDERVHPTVDVGVNWYPDPVPVGDLNDDRRDDYVVTVNPAL
;
A
#
# COMPACT_ATOMS: atom_id res chain seq x y z
N MET A 1 17.54 -21.73 -17.64
CA MET A 1 16.95 -20.38 -17.53
C MET A 1 16.54 -20.20 -16.09
N SER A 2 17.30 -19.38 -15.35
CA SER A 2 17.20 -19.21 -13.91
C SER A 2 15.95 -18.40 -13.57
N ARG A 3 14.97 -19.02 -12.89
CA ARG A 3 13.82 -18.32 -12.34
C ARG A 3 14.26 -17.57 -11.09
N THR A 4 14.10 -16.26 -11.10
CA THR A 4 14.28 -15.38 -9.94
C THR A 4 13.32 -15.83 -8.85
N LEU A 5 13.87 -16.17 -7.69
CA LEU A 5 13.15 -16.56 -6.49
C LEU A 5 12.49 -15.29 -5.93
N CYS A 6 11.18 -15.11 -6.12
CA CYS A 6 10.44 -14.10 -5.34
C CYS A 6 10.44 -14.57 -3.88
N ALA A 7 11.27 -13.95 -3.05
CA ALA A 7 11.22 -14.11 -1.62
C ALA A 7 9.97 -13.37 -1.11
N VAL A 8 8.88 -14.11 -0.93
CA VAL A 8 7.76 -13.65 -0.11
C VAL A 8 8.24 -13.66 1.34
N VAL A 9 8.63 -12.49 1.85
CA VAL A 9 8.91 -12.31 3.27
C VAL A 9 7.56 -12.14 3.97
N ALA A 10 6.96 -13.25 4.39
CA ALA A 10 5.88 -13.22 5.37
C ALA A 10 6.50 -12.99 6.76
N VAL A 11 6.52 -11.75 7.23
CA VAL A 11 6.84 -11.44 8.63
C VAL A 11 5.58 -11.64 9.46
N SER A 12 5.41 -12.82 10.05
CA SER A 12 4.43 -13.04 11.11
C SER A 12 5.09 -12.73 12.46
N LEU A 13 4.85 -11.55 13.02
CA LEU A 13 5.23 -11.21 14.39
C LEU A 13 4.15 -11.72 15.36
N ALA A 14 4.34 -12.95 15.85
CA ALA A 14 3.56 -13.50 16.95
C ALA A 14 4.24 -13.17 18.28
N PHE A 15 3.67 -12.26 19.06
CA PHE A 15 4.03 -12.09 20.47
C PHE A 15 3.18 -13.02 21.35
N VAL A 16 3.82 -14.05 21.90
CA VAL A 16 3.23 -14.93 22.92
C VAL A 16 3.35 -14.25 24.28
N PHE A 17 2.25 -13.72 24.82
CA PHE A 17 2.18 -13.34 26.22
C PHE A 17 1.96 -14.58 27.10
N GLY A 18 3.07 -15.17 27.56
CA GLY A 18 3.06 -16.16 28.63
C GLY A 18 2.87 -15.48 29.98
N GLY A 19 1.64 -15.46 30.49
CA GLY A 19 1.35 -15.02 31.85
C GLY A 19 1.67 -16.11 32.87
N THR A 20 2.52 -15.79 33.86
CA THR A 20 2.50 -16.49 35.15
C THR A 20 2.22 -15.47 36.25
N ALA A 21 1.08 -15.65 36.91
CA ALA A 21 0.62 -14.86 38.03
C ALA A 21 1.55 -15.03 39.25
N GLY A 22 1.97 -13.92 39.84
CA GLY A 22 2.69 -13.88 41.11
C GLY A 22 2.75 -12.44 41.63
N GLY A 23 1.91 -12.13 42.62
CA GLY A 23 1.65 -10.77 43.09
C GLY A 23 2.81 -10.09 43.83
N SER A 24 2.87 -8.77 43.70
CA SER A 24 3.47 -7.84 44.68
C SER A 24 2.90 -6.42 44.50
N PRO A 25 2.80 -5.62 45.57
CA PRO A 25 2.03 -4.38 45.57
C PRO A 25 2.85 -3.17 45.05
N LEU A 26 2.20 -2.42 44.16
CA LEU A 26 2.27 -0.97 43.92
C LEU A 26 3.59 -0.25 44.28
N ALA A 27 4.50 -0.23 43.32
CA ALA A 27 5.39 0.91 43.12
C ALA A 27 4.88 1.68 41.90
N GLU A 28 4.45 2.92 42.11
CA GLU A 28 4.07 3.87 41.07
C GLU A 28 5.33 4.27 40.30
N ARG A 29 5.76 3.39 39.39
CA ARG A 29 6.84 3.63 38.46
C ARG A 29 6.26 4.50 37.36
N THR A 30 6.58 5.80 37.39
CA THR A 30 6.36 6.69 36.25
C THR A 30 7.18 6.13 35.10
N VAL A 31 6.55 5.33 34.24
CA VAL A 31 7.15 4.85 33.01
C VAL A 31 7.27 6.08 32.12
N ARG A 32 8.47 6.69 32.07
CA ARG A 32 8.84 7.49 30.91
C ARG A 32 8.84 6.52 29.71
N THR A 33 7.74 6.51 28.97
CA THR A 33 7.68 5.94 27.62
C THR A 33 8.47 6.88 26.70
N ASP A 34 9.80 6.93 26.87
CA ASP A 34 10.72 7.77 26.06
C ASP A 34 11.02 7.12 24.70
N ARG A 35 10.28 6.06 24.34
CA ARG A 35 10.12 5.56 22.98
C ARG A 35 8.63 5.52 22.70
N ARG A 36 8.14 6.48 21.92
CA ARG A 36 6.82 6.36 21.30
C ARG A 36 6.93 5.20 20.32
N GLU A 37 6.23 4.11 20.61
CA GLU A 37 6.12 3.00 19.67
C GLU A 37 5.58 3.56 18.34
N PRO A 38 6.14 3.15 17.18
CA PRO A 38 5.63 3.59 15.89
C PRO A 38 4.12 3.34 15.82
N ASN A 39 3.37 4.31 15.30
CA ASN A 39 1.93 4.14 15.09
C ASN A 39 1.71 2.95 14.13
N LEU A 40 0.79 2.03 14.46
CA LEU A 40 0.51 0.84 13.67
C LEU A 40 0.14 1.15 12.22
N ALA A 41 -0.63 2.21 11.98
CA ALA A 41 -0.97 2.63 10.62
C ALA A 41 0.28 2.97 9.81
N LEU A 42 1.28 3.54 10.48
CA LEU A 42 2.55 3.86 9.86
C LEU A 42 3.39 2.62 9.58
N MET A 43 3.42 1.66 10.48
CA MET A 43 4.07 0.37 10.21
C MET A 43 3.43 -0.35 9.02
N ARG A 44 2.10 -0.38 8.94
CA ARG A 44 1.40 -1.00 7.79
C ARG A 44 1.65 -0.26 6.49
N PHE A 45 1.63 1.07 6.52
CA PHE A 45 2.02 1.86 5.37
C PHE A 45 3.41 1.48 4.89
N THR A 46 4.37 1.36 5.82
CA THR A 46 5.73 0.97 5.48
C THR A 46 5.82 -0.45 4.92
N GLU A 47 5.06 -1.41 5.46
CA GLU A 47 4.98 -2.78 4.96
C GLU A 47 4.38 -2.85 3.54
N GLN A 48 3.35 -2.05 3.26
CA GLN A 48 2.72 -1.98 1.95
C GLN A 48 3.67 -1.37 0.92
N LEU A 49 4.36 -0.28 1.28
CA LEU A 49 5.39 0.28 0.41
C LEU A 49 6.49 -0.73 0.14
N ALA A 50 6.93 -1.49 1.14
CA ALA A 50 7.91 -2.56 0.94
C ALA A 50 7.39 -3.66 0.01
N ALA A 51 6.12 -4.05 0.13
CA ALA A 51 5.47 -5.02 -0.77
C ALA A 51 5.38 -4.50 -2.23
N LEU A 52 5.31 -3.19 -2.42
CA LEU A 52 5.41 -2.53 -3.73
C LEU A 52 6.87 -2.31 -4.20
N GLY A 53 7.85 -2.79 -3.44
CA GLY A 53 9.27 -2.75 -3.77
C GLY A 53 10.00 -1.48 -3.29
N VAL A 54 9.36 -0.61 -2.52
CA VAL A 54 10.03 0.60 -1.96
C VAL A 54 11.13 0.17 -0.99
N PRO A 55 12.35 0.74 -1.07
CA PRO A 55 13.48 0.32 -0.24
C PRO A 55 13.25 0.52 1.27
N PRO A 56 13.66 -0.43 2.14
CA PRO A 56 13.53 -0.29 3.59
C PRO A 56 14.22 0.93 4.20
N SER A 57 15.32 1.42 3.61
CA SER A 57 16.03 2.60 4.11
C SER A 57 15.16 3.86 4.10
N PHE A 58 14.24 3.99 3.15
CA PHE A 58 13.26 5.06 3.16
C PHE A 58 12.34 4.96 4.38
N LEU A 59 11.92 3.73 4.72
CA LEU A 59 11.03 3.47 5.85
C LEU A 59 11.72 3.78 7.17
N ASP A 60 13.00 3.47 7.31
CA ASP A 60 13.80 3.77 8.49
C ASP A 60 13.94 5.29 8.71
N ASP A 61 14.23 6.05 7.65
CA ASP A 61 14.32 7.52 7.71
C ASP A 61 12.96 8.15 8.01
N PHE A 62 11.89 7.64 7.39
CA PHE A 62 10.52 8.08 7.61
C PHE A 62 10.06 7.87 9.07
N LEU A 63 10.53 6.84 9.77
CA LEU A 63 10.10 6.57 11.15
C LEU A 63 10.83 7.41 12.20
N ALA A 64 11.92 8.10 11.85
CA ALA A 64 12.85 8.70 12.81
C ALA A 64 12.51 10.13 13.27
N GLU A 65 11.68 10.91 12.55
CA GLU A 65 11.51 12.35 12.78
C GLU A 65 10.03 12.78 12.99
N GLN A 66 9.76 13.69 13.95
CA GLN A 66 8.38 14.08 14.37
C GLN A 66 7.75 15.24 13.59
N ARG A 67 8.47 15.85 12.66
CA ARG A 67 7.95 16.77 11.63
C ARG A 67 8.85 16.63 10.44
N MET A 68 8.32 16.02 9.39
CA MET A 68 9.15 15.61 8.27
C MET A 68 8.73 16.37 7.03
N THR A 69 9.52 17.38 6.69
CA THR A 69 9.64 17.79 5.30
C THR A 69 10.86 17.11 4.73
N GLY A 70 10.70 16.36 3.67
CA GLY A 70 11.80 15.60 3.09
C GLY A 70 11.67 15.41 1.59
N THR A 71 12.77 15.00 0.99
CA THR A 71 12.79 14.48 -0.37
C THR A 71 13.49 13.14 -0.33
N PHE A 72 12.90 12.13 -0.94
CA PHE A 72 13.58 10.85 -1.13
C PHE A 72 13.47 10.41 -2.58
N SER A 73 14.48 9.68 -3.03
CA SER A 73 14.50 9.11 -4.37
C SER A 73 14.88 7.64 -4.31
N TYR A 74 14.23 6.83 -5.13
CA TYR A 74 14.55 5.42 -5.30
C TYR A 74 14.37 4.99 -6.76
N SER A 75 14.81 3.78 -7.07
CA SER A 75 14.67 3.23 -8.41
C SER A 75 14.29 1.76 -8.38
N LEU A 76 13.46 1.35 -9.34
CA LEU A 76 12.98 -0.03 -9.50
C LEU A 76 13.27 -0.54 -10.91
N PRO A 77 13.56 -1.85 -11.08
CA PRO A 77 13.61 -2.45 -12.41
C PRO A 77 12.23 -2.36 -13.08
N ALA A 78 12.18 -1.94 -14.34
CA ALA A 78 10.94 -1.72 -15.08
C ALA A 78 10.67 -2.76 -16.18
N GLY A 79 11.58 -3.72 -16.39
CA GLY A 79 11.57 -4.59 -17.56
C GLY A 79 11.90 -3.84 -18.86
N ASP A 80 11.72 -4.47 -20.02
CA ASP A 80 12.05 -3.86 -21.32
C ASP A 80 10.89 -2.99 -21.85
N LEU A 81 10.78 -1.75 -21.37
CA LEU A 81 9.70 -0.83 -21.76
C LEU A 81 9.85 -0.37 -23.22
N ASN A 82 11.07 -0.26 -23.72
CA ASN A 82 11.37 0.31 -25.01
C ASN A 82 11.58 -0.72 -26.15
N GLY A 83 11.70 -2.00 -25.81
CA GLY A 83 11.86 -3.11 -26.76
C GLY A 83 13.30 -3.32 -27.25
N ASP A 84 14.31 -2.76 -26.57
CA ASP A 84 15.73 -2.88 -26.95
C ASP A 84 16.41 -4.15 -26.38
N GLY A 85 15.69 -4.95 -25.59
CA GLY A 85 16.18 -6.17 -24.95
C GLY A 85 17.00 -5.94 -23.68
N SER A 86 17.08 -4.71 -23.18
CA SER A 86 17.70 -4.38 -21.89
C SER A 86 16.61 -4.08 -20.86
N GLU A 87 16.92 -4.32 -19.59
CA GLU A 87 16.03 -3.94 -18.49
C GLU A 87 16.07 -2.42 -18.29
N ASP A 88 14.93 -1.76 -18.41
CA ASP A 88 14.74 -0.34 -18.14
C ASP A 88 14.50 -0.10 -16.64
N ILE A 89 14.47 1.17 -16.22
CA ILE A 89 14.41 1.57 -14.81
C ILE A 89 13.27 2.57 -14.59
N PHE A 90 12.50 2.41 -13.52
CA PHE A 90 11.69 3.50 -12.98
C PHE A 90 12.49 4.26 -11.93
N GLY A 91 12.58 5.58 -12.06
CA GLY A 91 13.11 6.47 -11.05
C GLY A 91 11.97 7.28 -10.44
N THR A 92 11.90 7.31 -9.12
CA THR A 92 10.86 8.05 -8.39
C THR A 92 11.51 8.99 -7.39
N THR A 93 11.11 10.24 -7.39
CA THR A 93 11.45 11.23 -6.37
C THR A 93 10.16 11.70 -5.71
N ILE A 94 10.11 11.66 -4.39
CA ILE A 94 8.94 12.08 -3.62
C ILE A 94 9.38 13.15 -2.64
N GLU A 95 8.76 14.32 -2.78
CA GLU A 95 8.78 15.40 -1.80
C GLU A 95 7.59 15.19 -0.87
N TYR A 96 7.81 15.26 0.44
CA TYR A 96 6.75 15.01 1.40
C TYR A 96 6.79 15.99 2.57
N GLU A 97 5.61 16.23 3.13
CA GLU A 97 5.37 16.93 4.38
C GLU A 97 4.41 16.09 5.24
N VAL A 98 4.86 15.75 6.45
CA VAL A 98 4.03 15.06 7.47
C VAL A 98 3.86 15.96 8.68
N THR A 99 2.61 16.28 8.99
CA THR A 99 2.20 17.06 10.15
C THR A 99 1.39 16.18 11.11
N PHE A 100 1.79 16.21 12.38
CA PHE A 100 1.07 15.55 13.47
C PHE A 100 0.27 16.59 14.25
N ASP A 101 -1.04 16.39 14.35
CA ASP A 101 -1.93 17.14 15.24
C ASP A 101 -1.99 16.44 16.60
N ASP A 102 -1.22 16.96 17.55
CA ASP A 102 -1.16 16.48 18.94
C ASP A 102 -2.51 16.58 19.68
N THR A 103 -3.50 17.28 19.13
CA THR A 103 -4.83 17.41 19.77
C THR A 103 -5.74 16.21 19.49
N LEU A 104 -5.45 15.44 18.45
CA LEU A 104 -6.21 14.26 18.06
C LEU A 104 -5.38 13.01 18.35
N PHE A 105 -5.67 12.37 19.49
CA PHE A 105 -5.06 11.09 19.91
C PHE A 105 -5.40 9.89 19.00
N LEU A 106 -6.05 10.12 17.86
CA LEU A 106 -6.56 9.11 16.92
C LEU A 106 -5.83 9.21 15.57
N LEU A 107 -5.97 8.19 14.73
CA LEU A 107 -5.42 8.11 13.35
C LEU A 107 -5.72 9.35 12.48
N THR A 108 -6.69 10.18 12.86
CA THR A 108 -7.03 11.47 12.23
C THR A 108 -5.99 12.56 12.45
N GLY A 109 -5.04 12.37 13.38
CA GLY A 109 -4.03 13.38 13.71
C GLY A 109 -2.80 13.36 12.80
N ILE A 110 -2.76 12.53 11.75
CA ILE A 110 -1.66 12.50 10.79
C ILE A 110 -2.16 13.11 9.49
N GLU A 111 -1.61 14.26 9.13
CA GLU A 111 -1.76 14.84 7.80
C GLU A 111 -0.47 14.60 7.02
N MET A 112 -0.60 13.97 5.87
CA MET A 112 0.51 13.70 4.97
C MET A 112 0.17 14.31 3.61
N SER A 113 1.10 15.08 3.06
CA SER A 113 1.00 15.63 1.71
C SER A 113 2.33 15.44 1.01
N GLY A 114 2.30 15.31 -0.30
CA GLY A 114 3.51 15.07 -1.05
C GLY A 114 3.32 15.32 -2.54
N ARG A 115 4.45 15.45 -3.22
CA ARG A 115 4.53 15.55 -4.68
C ARG A 115 5.52 14.50 -5.14
N SER A 116 5.16 13.77 -6.19
CA SER A 116 6.02 12.75 -6.77
C SER A 116 6.38 13.08 -8.20
N GLU A 117 7.64 12.88 -8.56
CA GLU A 117 8.10 12.81 -9.94
C GLU A 117 8.45 11.36 -10.25
N VAL A 118 7.76 10.78 -11.25
CA VAL A 118 8.01 9.42 -11.72
C VAL A 118 8.57 9.48 -13.13
N SER A 119 9.70 8.82 -13.35
CA SER A 119 10.38 8.75 -14.64
C SER A 119 10.67 7.30 -15.03
N ALA A 120 10.66 7.03 -16.34
CA ALA A 120 11.19 5.79 -16.90
C ALA A 120 12.46 6.11 -17.69
N LEU A 121 13.52 5.35 -17.45
CA LEU A 121 14.83 5.51 -18.07
C LEU A 121 15.21 4.23 -18.82
N SER A 122 15.79 4.40 -20.01
CA SER A 122 16.37 3.30 -20.76
C SER A 122 17.54 2.73 -19.97
N GLY A 123 17.53 1.44 -19.61
CA GLY A 123 18.65 0.87 -18.85
C GLY A 123 19.92 0.69 -19.69
N ARG A 124 19.77 0.63 -21.02
CA ARG A 124 20.88 0.60 -21.97
C ARG A 124 21.64 1.92 -22.05
N SER A 125 20.92 3.05 -22.01
CA SER A 125 21.47 4.37 -22.37
C SER A 125 21.36 5.42 -21.27
N GLY A 126 20.59 5.18 -20.22
CA GLY A 126 20.21 6.16 -19.20
C GLY A 126 19.24 7.25 -19.70
N LYS A 127 18.81 7.19 -20.97
CA LYS A 127 17.92 8.21 -21.54
C LYS A 127 16.52 8.10 -20.93
N VAL A 128 15.96 9.24 -20.50
CA VAL A 128 14.56 9.33 -20.10
C VAL A 128 13.66 8.96 -21.29
N LEU A 129 12.86 7.91 -21.09
CA LEU A 129 11.79 7.48 -21.99
C LEU A 129 10.56 8.35 -21.80
N TRP A 130 10.18 8.59 -20.53
CA TRP A 130 9.12 9.50 -20.14
C TRP A 130 9.26 9.93 -18.68
N GLN A 131 8.57 11.02 -18.32
CA GLN A 131 8.51 11.58 -16.97
C GLN A 131 7.12 12.17 -16.73
N ARG A 132 6.64 12.08 -15.48
CA ARG A 132 5.37 12.66 -15.02
C ARG A 132 5.50 13.19 -13.60
N ASP A 133 4.82 14.30 -13.37
CA ASP A 133 4.64 14.92 -12.07
C ASP A 133 3.25 14.58 -11.51
N TYR A 134 3.19 14.38 -10.20
CA TYR A 134 1.98 14.09 -9.43
C TYR A 134 1.95 14.97 -8.20
N ASP A 135 0.82 15.63 -7.94
CA ASP A 135 0.58 16.41 -6.70
C ASP A 135 0.20 15.50 -5.51
N ASP A 136 0.75 14.28 -5.48
CA ASP A 136 0.48 13.26 -4.47
C ASP A 136 1.65 12.25 -4.35
N PHE A 137 1.62 11.37 -3.35
CA PHE A 137 2.48 10.18 -3.23
C PHE A 137 2.11 9.15 -4.27
N THR A 138 2.87 9.13 -5.35
CA THR A 138 2.67 8.20 -6.47
C THR A 138 3.89 7.32 -6.63
N VAL A 139 3.67 6.01 -6.60
CA VAL A 139 4.73 5.01 -6.80
C VAL A 139 4.46 4.22 -8.09
N PRO A 140 5.50 3.97 -8.91
CA PRO A 140 5.40 3.02 -10.01
C PRO A 140 5.57 1.60 -9.49
N VAL A 141 4.69 0.71 -9.91
CA VAL A 141 4.79 -0.72 -9.70
C VAL A 141 5.01 -1.37 -11.06
N PRO A 142 6.18 -1.97 -11.33
CA PRO A 142 6.43 -2.71 -12.56
C PRO A 142 5.38 -3.80 -12.74
N ALA A 143 4.75 -3.83 -13.92
CA ALA A 143 3.68 -4.77 -14.21
C ALA A 143 3.56 -5.06 -15.70
N THR A 144 3.05 -6.24 -16.02
CA THR A 144 2.60 -6.65 -17.34
C THR A 144 1.16 -6.21 -17.51
N VAL A 145 0.88 -5.24 -18.36
CA VAL A 145 -0.46 -4.63 -18.46
C VAL A 145 -1.01 -4.62 -19.88
N GLY A 146 -2.33 -4.41 -19.96
CA GLY A 146 -3.05 -4.31 -21.23
C GLY A 146 -3.34 -5.66 -21.89
N ARG A 147 -4.25 -5.66 -22.86
CA ARG A 147 -4.69 -6.86 -23.60
C ARG A 147 -3.59 -7.62 -24.36
N ASN A 148 -2.42 -7.02 -24.52
CA ASN A 148 -1.28 -7.58 -25.23
C ASN A 148 -0.14 -8.00 -24.27
N HIS A 149 -0.37 -7.96 -22.96
CA HIS A 149 0.55 -8.40 -21.91
C HIS A 149 1.93 -7.78 -22.07
N ARG A 150 1.94 -6.44 -22.14
CA ARG A 150 3.16 -5.68 -22.40
C ARG A 150 3.74 -5.17 -21.10
N VAL A 151 5.05 -5.16 -21.02
CA VAL A 151 5.79 -4.52 -19.93
C VAL A 151 5.37 -3.05 -19.83
N GLY A 152 5.02 -2.64 -18.62
CA GLY A 152 4.51 -1.33 -18.28
C GLY A 152 4.59 -1.07 -16.77
N ALA A 153 3.66 -0.26 -16.28
CA ALA A 153 3.55 0.02 -14.85
C ALA A 153 2.11 0.26 -14.44
N LEU A 154 1.82 -0.05 -13.18
CA LEU A 154 0.73 0.57 -12.43
C LEU A 154 1.31 1.76 -11.67
N LEU A 155 0.79 2.95 -11.91
CA LEU A 155 1.09 4.13 -11.10
C LEU A 155 0.01 4.26 -10.03
N ILE A 156 0.41 4.10 -8.77
CA ILE A 156 -0.49 4.11 -7.63
C ILE A 156 -0.24 5.40 -6.85
N GLY A 157 -1.16 6.35 -7.02
CA GLY A 157 -1.21 7.64 -6.33
C GLY A 157 -2.23 7.66 -5.20
N GLY A 158 -2.14 8.65 -4.31
CA GLY A 158 -3.04 8.75 -3.15
C GLY A 158 -2.72 7.74 -2.06
N LEU A 159 -1.45 7.38 -1.91
CA LEU A 159 -1.02 6.45 -0.87
C LEU A 159 -1.07 7.07 0.54
N ASP A 160 -1.17 8.40 0.64
CA ASP A 160 -1.51 9.10 1.88
C ASP A 160 -2.85 8.59 2.48
N THR A 161 -3.77 8.13 1.63
CA THR A 161 -5.05 7.52 2.08
C THR A 161 -4.89 6.24 2.90
N LEU A 162 -3.73 5.60 2.85
CA LEU A 162 -3.41 4.41 3.64
C LEU A 162 -3.01 4.75 5.08
N VAL A 163 -2.56 5.99 5.34
CA VAL A 163 -1.95 6.39 6.63
C VAL A 163 -2.94 7.03 7.58
N GLY A 164 -4.12 7.44 7.10
CA GLY A 164 -5.14 7.99 7.98
C GLY A 164 -6.40 8.46 7.25
N PRO A 165 -7.49 8.68 8.00
CA PRO A 165 -8.71 9.23 7.47
C PRO A 165 -8.51 10.71 7.09
N VAL A 166 -8.32 10.97 5.80
CA VAL A 166 -8.36 12.31 5.20
C VAL A 166 -9.64 12.46 4.36
N ASN A 167 -10.40 13.52 4.61
CA ASN A 167 -11.68 13.77 3.93
C ASN A 167 -11.46 13.87 2.41
N ASP A 168 -12.25 13.10 1.65
CA ASP A 168 -12.35 13.21 0.19
C ASP A 168 -11.05 13.01 -0.58
N ARG A 169 -10.23 12.04 -0.16
CA ARG A 169 -9.06 11.61 -0.91
C ARG A 169 -9.35 10.42 -1.83
N TYR A 170 -8.49 10.27 -2.83
CA TYR A 170 -8.62 9.24 -3.85
C TYR A 170 -7.34 8.42 -3.89
N LEU A 171 -7.45 7.10 -3.75
CA LEU A 171 -6.42 6.21 -4.29
C LEU A 171 -6.63 6.17 -5.81
N GLN A 172 -5.64 6.65 -6.57
CA GLN A 172 -5.67 6.64 -8.02
C GLN A 172 -4.72 5.58 -8.55
N ILE A 173 -5.23 4.70 -9.42
CA ILE A 173 -4.42 3.70 -10.09
C ILE A 173 -4.48 3.99 -11.60
N GLU A 174 -3.32 4.07 -12.25
CA GLU A 174 -3.22 4.21 -13.70
C GLU A 174 -2.31 3.13 -14.29
N ALA A 175 -2.76 2.43 -15.32
CA ALA A 175 -1.89 1.54 -16.08
C ALA A 175 -1.26 2.25 -17.27
N LEU A 176 0.06 2.21 -17.36
CA LEU A 176 0.86 2.74 -18.47
C LEU A 176 1.61 1.63 -19.18
N VAL A 177 1.87 1.78 -20.48
CA VAL A 177 2.62 0.78 -21.26
C VAL A 177 3.78 1.36 -22.08
N GLY A 178 4.93 0.72 -21.98
CA GLY A 178 6.10 0.94 -22.82
C GLY A 178 6.82 2.28 -22.64
N SER A 179 7.60 2.66 -23.65
CA SER A 179 8.48 3.85 -23.66
C SER A 179 7.78 5.19 -23.84
N ARG A 180 6.45 5.22 -23.92
CA ARG A 180 5.65 6.46 -23.87
C ARG A 180 4.63 6.31 -22.75
N PRO A 181 4.24 7.38 -22.06
CA PRO A 181 3.31 7.27 -20.94
C PRO A 181 1.86 7.20 -21.46
N ASN A 182 1.59 6.21 -22.31
CA ASN A 182 0.27 5.96 -22.87
C ASN A 182 -0.58 5.28 -21.80
N ARG A 183 -1.54 6.01 -21.26
CA ARG A 183 -2.50 5.47 -20.30
C ARG A 183 -3.44 4.49 -20.98
N LEU A 184 -3.49 3.26 -20.46
CA LEU A 184 -4.38 2.20 -20.93
C LEU A 184 -5.74 2.31 -20.25
N TRP A 185 -5.73 2.36 -18.92
CA TRP A 185 -6.91 2.46 -18.08
C TRP A 185 -6.55 3.17 -16.76
N SER A 186 -7.57 3.60 -16.02
CA SER A 186 -7.41 4.16 -14.69
C SER A 186 -8.63 3.86 -13.83
N VAL A 187 -8.39 3.60 -12.55
CA VAL A 187 -9.42 3.36 -11.52
C VAL A 187 -9.15 4.33 -10.37
N SER A 188 -10.19 4.74 -9.66
CA SER A 188 -10.06 5.62 -8.49
C SER A 188 -11.00 5.19 -7.38
N TYR A 189 -10.47 5.08 -6.16
CA TYR A 189 -11.23 4.75 -4.96
C TYR A 189 -11.36 6.00 -4.09
N ARG A 190 -12.57 6.49 -3.90
CA ARG A 190 -12.82 7.63 -3.01
C ARG A 190 -13.04 7.15 -1.58
N SER A 191 -12.12 7.50 -0.70
CA SER A 191 -12.30 7.35 0.74
C SER A 191 -13.21 8.46 1.26
N GLN A 192 -14.25 8.10 2.03
CA GLN A 192 -15.18 9.07 2.62
C GLN A 192 -15.19 8.93 4.12
N ILE A 193 -15.02 10.02 4.87
CA ILE A 193 -15.10 10.01 6.33
C ILE A 193 -16.31 10.82 6.77
N VAL A 194 -17.12 10.20 7.62
CA VAL A 194 -18.26 10.82 8.28
C VAL A 194 -17.93 10.90 9.77
N GLN A 195 -17.59 12.10 10.24
CA GLN A 195 -17.32 12.35 11.65
C GLN A 195 -18.60 12.73 12.41
N GLN A 196 -18.82 12.11 13.57
CA GLN A 196 -19.91 12.40 14.50
C GLN A 196 -19.36 12.50 15.94
N GLY A 197 -18.97 13.72 16.34
CA GLY A 197 -18.37 13.96 17.64
C GLY A 197 -17.00 13.29 17.79
N LEU A 198 -16.87 12.39 18.78
CA LEU A 198 -15.66 11.59 19.04
C LEU A 198 -15.62 10.28 18.25
N THR A 199 -16.60 10.05 17.37
CA THR A 199 -16.67 8.86 16.52
C THR A 199 -16.54 9.26 15.06
N TYR A 200 -16.02 8.36 14.24
CA TYR A 200 -16.03 8.52 12.80
C TYR A 200 -16.27 7.19 12.10
N VAL A 201 -16.82 7.24 10.89
CA VAL A 201 -16.91 6.10 9.99
C VAL A 201 -16.21 6.49 8.69
N ALA A 202 -15.16 5.77 8.33
CA ALA A 202 -14.50 5.88 7.05
C ALA A 202 -15.00 4.76 6.14
N HIS A 203 -15.46 5.10 4.94
CA HIS A 203 -15.93 4.17 3.93
C HIS A 203 -14.93 4.08 2.79
N ASN A 204 -14.84 2.90 2.19
CA ASN A 204 -14.00 2.61 1.02
C ASN A 204 -12.51 2.94 1.22
N VAL A 205 -11.98 2.70 2.43
CA VAL A 205 -10.58 2.95 2.75
C VAL A 205 -9.74 1.82 2.16
N PRO A 206 -8.79 2.09 1.24
CA PRO A 206 -7.85 1.07 0.82
C PRO A 206 -7.02 0.63 2.04
N LEU A 207 -6.98 -0.67 2.28
CA LEU A 207 -6.29 -1.28 3.41
C LEU A 207 -5.07 -2.06 2.97
N SER A 208 -5.04 -2.57 1.75
CA SER A 208 -3.90 -3.31 1.20
C SER A 208 -3.93 -3.32 -0.32
N LEU A 209 -2.75 -3.58 -0.90
CA LEU A 209 -2.52 -3.68 -2.33
C LEU A 209 -1.59 -4.87 -2.59
N GLY A 210 -1.87 -5.65 -3.63
CA GLY A 210 -1.02 -6.76 -4.05
C GLY A 210 -1.16 -7.05 -5.54
N LEU A 211 -0.03 -7.32 -6.21
CA LEU A 211 -0.03 -7.83 -7.58
C LEU A 211 -0.19 -9.35 -7.58
N PHE A 212 -0.93 -9.87 -8.55
CA PHE A 212 -1.10 -11.32 -8.77
C PHE A 212 -1.66 -11.64 -10.17
N ASP A 213 -1.51 -12.88 -10.65
CA ASP A 213 -2.07 -13.34 -11.94
C ASP A 213 -3.36 -14.15 -11.73
N GLY A 214 -4.41 -13.50 -11.23
CA GLY A 214 -5.66 -14.17 -10.81
C GLY A 214 -6.72 -14.30 -11.90
N LEU A 215 -6.63 -13.51 -12.97
CA LEU A 215 -7.61 -13.46 -14.04
C LEU A 215 -7.06 -14.01 -15.37
N PRO A 216 -7.93 -14.54 -16.25
CA PRO A 216 -7.49 -14.99 -17.56
C PRO A 216 -6.90 -13.84 -18.38
N GLY A 217 -5.64 -13.96 -18.75
CA GLY A 217 -4.98 -12.98 -19.59
C GLY A 217 -3.48 -13.05 -19.53
N GLY A 218 -2.89 -13.25 -18.35
CA GLY A 218 -1.44 -13.14 -18.17
C GLY A 218 -0.97 -11.68 -18.21
N ALA A 219 -1.87 -10.73 -17.94
CA ALA A 219 -1.49 -9.42 -17.42
C ALA A 219 -1.54 -9.52 -15.90
N ASP A 220 -0.66 -8.80 -15.22
CA ASP A 220 -0.68 -8.71 -13.76
C ASP A 220 -1.94 -7.96 -13.32
N ASP A 221 -2.74 -8.60 -12.50
CA ASP A 221 -3.93 -8.03 -11.88
C ASP A 221 -3.57 -7.37 -10.55
N LEU A 222 -4.45 -6.48 -10.08
CA LEU A 222 -4.29 -5.82 -8.79
C LEU A 222 -5.38 -6.30 -7.83
N LEU A 223 -4.95 -6.85 -6.70
CA LEU A 223 -5.78 -7.11 -5.53
C LEU A 223 -5.76 -5.87 -4.63
N VAL A 224 -6.93 -5.33 -4.33
CA VAL A 224 -7.12 -4.19 -3.44
C VAL A 224 -8.01 -4.64 -2.28
N GLY A 225 -7.50 -4.57 -1.06
CA GLY A 225 -8.33 -4.66 0.15
C GLY A 225 -8.97 -3.31 0.39
N VAL A 226 -10.31 -3.25 0.47
CA VAL A 226 -11.06 -2.02 0.75
C VAL A 226 -11.90 -2.25 1.99
N GLY A 227 -11.84 -1.33 2.96
CA GLY A 227 -12.52 -1.48 4.23
C GLY A 227 -13.45 -0.32 4.60
N GLU A 228 -14.40 -0.63 5.47
CA GLU A 228 -15.11 0.37 6.26
C GLU A 228 -14.51 0.39 7.66
N VAL A 229 -14.01 1.54 8.11
CA VAL A 229 -13.40 1.70 9.43
C VAL A 229 -14.29 2.58 10.28
N ALA A 230 -15.02 1.98 11.22
CA ALA A 230 -15.74 2.72 12.24
C ALA A 230 -14.90 2.80 13.51
N SER A 231 -14.66 4.01 14.02
CA SER A 231 -13.91 4.24 15.26
C SER A 231 -14.77 4.95 16.30
N ALA A 232 -14.73 4.43 17.52
CA ALA A 232 -15.28 5.07 18.72
C ALA A 232 -14.25 4.98 19.85
N GLY A 233 -13.40 5.98 19.98
CA GLY A 233 -12.26 5.93 20.90
C GLY A 233 -11.19 4.97 20.40
N VAL A 234 -10.90 3.90 21.18
CA VAL A 234 -9.81 2.94 20.88
C VAL A 234 -10.28 1.67 20.16
N SER A 235 -11.57 1.55 19.86
CA SER A 235 -12.12 0.37 19.16
C SER A 235 -12.40 0.69 17.71
N TYR A 236 -12.02 -0.24 16.84
CA TYR A 236 -12.22 -0.16 15.39
C TYR A 236 -13.08 -1.34 14.94
N VAL A 237 -14.15 -1.09 14.20
CA VAL A 237 -14.83 -2.15 13.46
C VAL A 237 -14.39 -2.01 12.03
N VAL A 238 -13.85 -3.09 11.47
CA VAL A 238 -13.43 -3.14 10.07
C VAL A 238 -14.15 -4.28 9.38
N SER A 239 -15.09 -3.94 8.51
CA SER A 239 -15.45 -4.85 7.43
C SER A 239 -14.51 -4.59 6.27
N SER A 240 -14.14 -5.61 5.51
CA SER A 240 -13.43 -5.39 4.25
C SER A 240 -13.93 -6.28 3.14
N GLN A 241 -13.57 -5.84 1.95
CA GLN A 241 -13.94 -6.39 0.69
C GLN A 241 -12.68 -6.50 -0.16
N ALA A 242 -12.52 -7.62 -0.84
CA ALA A 242 -11.48 -7.77 -1.84
C ALA A 242 -12.00 -7.28 -3.18
N HIS A 243 -11.22 -6.42 -3.82
CA HIS A 243 -11.46 -5.91 -5.16
C HIS A 243 -10.34 -6.41 -6.05
N VAL A 244 -10.69 -7.04 -7.18
CA VAL A 244 -9.72 -7.53 -8.17
C VAL A 244 -9.86 -6.68 -9.42
N ILE A 245 -8.79 -5.99 -9.80
CA ILE A 245 -8.75 -5.14 -11.01
C ILE A 245 -8.01 -5.90 -12.11
N ASP A 246 -8.67 -6.10 -13.25
CA ASP A 246 -8.11 -6.78 -14.42
C ASP A 246 -7.00 -5.95 -15.07
N GLY A 247 -5.77 -6.46 -15.06
CA GLY A 247 -4.58 -5.79 -15.58
C GLY A 247 -4.68 -5.38 -17.05
N ARG A 248 -5.58 -6.00 -17.82
CA ARG A 248 -5.75 -5.74 -19.25
C ARG A 248 -6.67 -4.56 -19.55
N SER A 249 -7.62 -4.28 -18.67
CA SER A 249 -8.76 -3.40 -18.95
C SER A 249 -9.06 -2.37 -17.86
N GLY A 250 -8.62 -2.63 -16.62
CA GLY A 250 -9.04 -1.88 -15.45
C GLY A 250 -10.44 -2.27 -14.96
N ASP A 251 -11.07 -3.30 -15.55
CA ASP A 251 -12.37 -3.79 -15.11
C ASP A 251 -12.25 -4.38 -13.70
N GLU A 252 -13.14 -3.96 -12.82
CA GLU A 252 -13.12 -4.33 -11.41
C GLU A 252 -14.11 -5.46 -11.11
N ARG A 253 -13.67 -6.41 -10.28
CA ARG A 253 -14.50 -7.48 -9.71
C ARG A 253 -14.50 -7.38 -8.21
N VAL A 254 -15.67 -7.12 -7.66
CA VAL A 254 -15.89 -6.98 -6.23
C VAL A 254 -16.31 -8.33 -5.64
N HIS A 255 -15.59 -8.80 -4.64
CA HIS A 255 -15.90 -10.05 -3.94
C HIS A 255 -16.82 -9.83 -2.73
N PRO A 256 -17.44 -10.87 -2.15
CA PRO A 256 -18.26 -10.71 -0.96
C PRO A 256 -17.49 -10.07 0.21
N THR A 257 -18.16 -9.23 0.97
CA THR A 257 -17.63 -8.65 2.21
C THR A 257 -17.34 -9.74 3.24
N VAL A 258 -16.20 -9.62 3.91
CA VAL A 258 -15.84 -10.45 5.06
C VAL A 258 -15.94 -9.59 6.32
N ASP A 259 -16.85 -9.96 7.21
CA ASP A 259 -16.94 -9.37 8.55
C ASP A 259 -16.02 -10.15 9.50
N VAL A 260 -15.07 -9.45 10.09
CA VAL A 260 -14.08 -10.02 11.04
C VAL A 260 -14.33 -9.56 12.48
N GLY A 261 -15.36 -8.75 12.71
CA GLY A 261 -15.71 -8.21 14.01
C GLY A 261 -14.85 -7.02 14.46
N VAL A 262 -14.84 -6.79 15.77
CA VAL A 262 -14.21 -5.62 16.39
C VAL A 262 -12.72 -5.87 16.62
N ASN A 263 -11.91 -4.88 16.26
CA ASN A 263 -10.45 -4.86 16.38
C ASN A 263 -9.77 -5.95 15.55
N TRP A 264 -10.34 -6.28 14.39
CA TRP A 264 -9.70 -7.08 13.36
C TRP A 264 -9.89 -6.38 12.03
N TYR A 265 -8.96 -6.59 11.10
CA TYR A 265 -9.14 -6.17 9.71
C TYR A 265 -8.90 -7.37 8.78
N PRO A 266 -9.78 -7.59 7.79
CA PRO A 266 -9.54 -8.59 6.78
C PRO A 266 -8.57 -8.03 5.74
N ASP A 267 -7.50 -8.75 5.47
CA ASP A 267 -6.46 -8.38 4.53
C ASP A 267 -6.36 -9.43 3.42
N PRO A 268 -6.80 -9.11 2.19
CA PRO A 268 -6.64 -10.01 1.05
C PRO A 268 -5.17 -10.07 0.63
N VAL A 269 -4.60 -11.28 0.66
CA VAL A 269 -3.20 -11.56 0.35
C VAL A 269 -3.13 -12.51 -0.84
N PRO A 270 -2.39 -12.15 -1.91
CA PRO A 270 -2.13 -13.07 -3.01
C PRO A 270 -1.44 -14.34 -2.54
N VAL A 271 -1.83 -15.48 -3.09
CA VAL A 271 -1.18 -16.78 -2.89
C VAL A 271 -1.03 -17.48 -4.22
N GLY A 272 -0.09 -18.42 -4.32
CA GLY A 272 0.03 -19.23 -5.54
C GLY A 272 -1.24 -20.06 -5.79
N ASP A 273 -1.33 -20.61 -6.99
CA ASP A 273 -2.41 -21.49 -7.44
C ASP A 273 -2.70 -22.64 -6.45
N LEU A 274 -3.83 -22.55 -5.75
CA LEU A 274 -4.31 -23.55 -4.78
C LEU A 274 -5.20 -24.61 -5.43
N ASN A 275 -5.66 -24.40 -6.67
CA ASN A 275 -6.70 -25.19 -7.29
C ASN A 275 -6.32 -25.82 -8.65
N ASP A 276 -5.08 -25.61 -9.11
CA ASP A 276 -4.47 -26.09 -10.36
C ASP A 276 -5.13 -25.55 -11.65
N ASP A 277 -5.72 -24.34 -11.60
CA ASP A 277 -6.23 -23.64 -12.80
C ASP A 277 -5.18 -22.76 -13.50
N ARG A 278 -3.95 -22.76 -12.98
CA ARG A 278 -2.77 -22.00 -13.42
C ARG A 278 -2.92 -20.49 -13.22
N ARG A 279 -3.68 -20.08 -12.21
CA ARG A 279 -3.79 -18.69 -11.78
C ARG A 279 -3.50 -18.56 -10.31
N ASP A 280 -3.02 -17.40 -9.92
CA ASP A 280 -2.84 -17.09 -8.51
C ASP A 280 -4.21 -16.95 -7.83
N ASP A 281 -4.32 -17.55 -6.66
CA ASP A 281 -5.47 -17.36 -5.78
C ASP A 281 -5.17 -16.19 -4.81
N TYR A 282 -6.13 -15.88 -3.94
CA TYR A 282 -5.84 -15.06 -2.77
C TYR A 282 -6.59 -15.60 -1.57
N VAL A 283 -6.06 -15.33 -0.38
CA VAL A 283 -6.73 -15.64 0.89
C VAL A 283 -7.02 -14.35 1.63
N VAL A 284 -8.13 -14.32 2.36
CA VAL A 284 -8.41 -13.22 3.28
C VAL A 284 -7.87 -13.62 4.65
N THR A 285 -6.81 -12.96 5.08
CA THR A 285 -6.26 -13.12 6.42
C THR A 285 -6.99 -12.19 7.39
N VAL A 286 -7.09 -12.58 8.65
CA VAL A 286 -7.75 -11.79 9.69
C VAL A 286 -6.71 -11.38 10.70
N ASN A 287 -6.34 -10.11 10.66
CA ASN A 287 -5.23 -9.57 11.44
C ASN A 287 -5.79 -8.67 12.56
N PRO A 288 -5.24 -8.70 13.78
CA PRO A 288 -5.71 -7.84 14.85
C PRO A 288 -5.45 -6.37 14.50
N ALA A 289 -6.45 -5.52 14.67
CA ALA A 289 -6.26 -4.09 14.80
C ALA A 289 -5.78 -3.84 16.23
N LEU A 290 -4.53 -3.41 16.39
CA LEU A 290 -3.97 -3.08 17.70
C LEU A 290 -4.48 -1.72 18.17
#